data_AF-A0A962ZFG9-F1
#
_entry.id   AF-A0A962ZFG9-F1
#
_cell.length_a   1.000
_cell.length_b   1.000
_cell.length_c   1.000
_cell.angle_alpha   90.00
_cell.angle_beta   90.00
_cell.angle_gamma   90.00
#
_symmetry.space_group_name_H-M   'P 1'
#
loop_
_entity.id
_entity.type
_entity.pdbx_description
1 polymer ?
#
loop_
_entity_poly.entity_id
_entity_poly.type
_entity_poly.pdbx_seq_one_letter_code
_entity_poly.pdbx_strand_id
1 'polypeptide(L)'
;MSTVKTYPVPDEFKRQALMDKATYEAWYKESINAPARFWAARAEQLLTWDRKWDEVCEWDFSKGEARWFSGAKLNVTTNCIDRHLTHRGDQTAIIWEGDE
;
A
#
# COMPACT_ATOMS: atom_id res chain seq x y z
N MET A 1 -16.41 2.66 -33.50
CA MET A 1 -16.13 2.77 -32.06
C MET A 1 -17.18 1.96 -31.33
N SER A 2 -16.79 0.83 -30.72
CA SER A 2 -17.71 0.01 -29.92
C SER A 2 -18.16 0.80 -28.69
N THR A 3 -19.45 0.77 -28.36
CA THR A 3 -19.99 1.42 -27.16
C THR A 3 -19.45 0.75 -25.90
N VAL A 4 -18.61 1.47 -25.15
CA VAL A 4 -18.11 1.02 -23.84
C VAL A 4 -19.20 1.27 -22.80
N LYS A 5 -19.76 0.19 -22.26
CA LYS A 5 -20.75 0.27 -21.16
C LYS A 5 -20.01 0.36 -19.83
N THR A 6 -20.28 1.41 -19.06
CA THR A 6 -19.77 1.57 -17.69
C THR A 6 -20.85 1.22 -16.68
N TYR A 7 -20.43 0.66 -15.54
CA TYR A 7 -21.32 0.34 -14.42
C TYR A 7 -20.88 1.14 -13.19
N PRO A 8 -21.79 1.92 -12.59
CA PRO A 8 -21.45 2.66 -11.38
C PRO A 8 -21.28 1.71 -10.21
N VAL A 9 -20.39 2.08 -9.28
CA VAL A 9 -20.26 1.37 -8.00
C VAL A 9 -21.60 1.51 -7.24
N PRO A 10 -22.21 0.40 -6.79
CA PRO A 10 -23.42 0.46 -5.97
C PRO A 10 -23.18 1.24 -4.67
N ASP A 11 -24.20 1.96 -4.20
CA ASP A 11 -24.04 2.88 -3.06
C ASP A 11 -23.69 2.17 -1.75
N GLU A 12 -24.09 0.90 -1.61
CA GLU A 12 -23.68 0.08 -0.47
C GLU A 12 -22.16 -0.09 -0.39
N PHE A 13 -21.52 -0.40 -1.51
CA PHE A 13 -20.06 -0.51 -1.58
C PHE A 13 -19.37 0.85 -1.43
N LYS A 14 -19.94 1.92 -1.98
CA LYS A 14 -19.37 3.27 -1.84
C LYS A 14 -19.22 3.69 -0.38
N ARG A 15 -20.19 3.35 0.48
CA ARG A 15 -20.18 3.72 1.91
C ARG A 15 -19.07 3.04 2.71
N GLN A 16 -18.62 1.87 2.27
CA GLN A 16 -17.61 1.07 2.97
C GLN A 16 -16.21 1.18 2.33
N ALA A 17 -16.12 1.80 1.15
CA ALA A 17 -14.87 1.94 0.42
C ALA A 17 -13.91 2.91 1.14
N LEU A 18 -12.62 2.57 1.13
CA LEU A 18 -11.56 3.40 1.71
C LEU A 18 -11.18 4.59 0.81
N MET A 19 -11.75 4.69 -0.38
CA MET A 19 -11.39 5.68 -1.39
C MET A 19 -12.55 5.87 -2.38
N ASP A 20 -12.77 7.11 -2.79
CA ASP A 20 -13.66 7.47 -3.89
C ASP A 20 -12.87 7.98 -5.11
N LYS A 21 -13.58 8.34 -6.19
CA LYS A 21 -12.94 8.83 -7.42
C LYS A 21 -12.11 10.09 -7.20
N ALA A 22 -12.62 11.05 -6.42
CA ALA A 22 -11.93 12.31 -6.17
C ALA A 22 -10.63 12.08 -5.38
N THR A 23 -10.69 11.23 -4.35
CA THR A 23 -9.54 10.83 -3.55
C THR A 23 -8.51 10.09 -4.38
N TYR A 24 -8.95 9.15 -5.23
CA TYR A 24 -8.08 8.47 -6.18
C TYR A 24 -7.35 9.44 -7.09
N GLU A 25 -8.06 10.36 -7.74
CA GLU A 25 -7.47 11.34 -8.67
C GLU A 25 -6.45 12.24 -7.97
N ALA A 26 -6.75 12.68 -6.74
CA ALA A 26 -5.84 13.48 -5.93
C ALA A 26 -4.57 12.70 -5.56
N TRP A 27 -4.72 11.48 -5.05
CA TRP A 27 -3.60 10.64 -4.63
C TRP A 27 -2.74 10.18 -5.80
N TYR A 28 -3.37 9.84 -6.92
CA TYR A 28 -2.67 9.51 -8.15
C TYR A 28 -1.85 10.70 -8.67
N LYS A 29 -2.45 11.90 -8.69
CA LYS A 29 -1.72 13.12 -9.07
C LYS A 29 -0.54 13.37 -8.14
N GLU A 30 -0.68 13.13 -6.85
CA GLU A 30 0.41 13.31 -5.88
C GLU A 30 1.50 12.25 -6.02
N SER A 31 1.15 10.99 -6.22
CA SER A 31 2.12 9.89 -6.34
C SER A 31 3.05 10.03 -7.54
N ILE A 32 2.58 10.72 -8.59
CA ILE A 32 3.38 11.02 -9.79
C ILE A 32 4.16 12.32 -9.64
N ASN A 33 3.53 13.40 -9.17
CA ASN A 33 4.17 14.72 -9.14
C ASN A 33 5.07 14.94 -7.91
N ALA A 34 4.83 14.22 -6.82
CA ALA A 34 5.57 14.32 -5.57
C ALA A 34 5.77 12.93 -4.94
N PRO A 35 6.43 11.99 -5.64
CA PRO A 35 6.51 10.57 -5.24
C PRO A 35 7.14 10.38 -3.87
N ALA A 36 8.26 11.05 -3.59
CA ALA A 36 8.94 10.93 -2.29
C ALA A 36 8.02 11.33 -1.12
N ARG A 37 7.24 12.40 -1.27
CA ARG A 37 6.28 12.85 -0.25
C ARG A 37 5.14 11.86 -0.07
N PHE A 38 4.52 11.44 -1.17
CA PHE A 38 3.41 10.50 -1.14
C PHE A 38 3.81 9.16 -0.51
N TRP A 39 4.89 8.57 -1.01
CA TRP A 39 5.31 7.23 -0.58
C TRP A 39 5.91 7.21 0.82
N ALA A 40 6.60 8.27 1.26
CA ALA A 40 7.01 8.40 2.66
C ALA A 40 5.81 8.34 3.61
N ALA A 41 4.75 9.11 3.32
CA ALA A 41 3.54 9.13 4.15
C ALA A 41 2.85 7.75 4.21
N ARG A 42 2.78 7.04 3.08
CA ARG A 42 2.22 5.68 3.03
C ARG A 42 3.06 4.67 3.77
N ALA A 43 4.37 4.71 3.58
CA ALA A 43 5.31 3.81 4.25
C ALA A 43 5.28 3.99 5.77
N GLU A 44 5.17 5.23 6.25
CA GLU A 44 5.06 5.55 7.68
C GLU A 44 3.72 5.11 8.26
N GLN A 45 2.63 5.25 7.51
CA GLN A 45 1.30 4.86 7.96
C GLN A 45 1.11 3.32 8.01
N LEU A 46 1.65 2.60 7.04
CA LEU A 46 1.26 1.20 6.78
C LEU A 46 2.26 0.16 7.30
N LEU A 47 3.52 0.56 7.49
CA LEU A 47 4.60 -0.35 7.87
C LEU A 47 5.27 0.08 9.18
N THR A 48 5.72 -0.92 9.92
CA THR A 48 6.57 -0.78 11.10
C THR A 48 8.02 -0.92 10.66
N TRP A 49 8.83 0.09 10.99
CA TRP A 49 10.23 0.18 10.60
C TRP A 49 11.13 0.12 11.83
N ASP A 50 12.19 -0.69 11.75
CA ASP A 50 13.25 -0.72 12.77
C ASP A 50 14.17 0.49 12.62
N ARG A 51 14.40 0.91 11.37
CA ARG A 51 15.09 2.15 11.01
C ARG A 51 14.39 2.81 9.82
N LYS A 52 14.09 4.10 9.93
CA LYS A 52 13.57 4.89 8.80
C LYS A 52 14.62 5.05 7.70
N TRP A 53 14.14 5.17 6.46
CA TRP A 53 14.94 5.45 5.29
C TRP A 53 15.69 6.77 5.41
N ASP A 54 16.80 6.87 4.70
CA ASP A 54 17.51 8.12 4.43
C ASP A 54 16.95 8.78 3.15
N GLU A 55 16.56 7.96 2.15
CA GLU A 55 15.98 8.40 0.89
C GLU A 55 14.79 7.51 0.48
N VAL A 56 13.70 8.13 0.03
CA VAL A 56 12.45 7.42 -0.27
C VAL A 56 12.51 6.69 -1.61
N CYS A 57 13.02 7.34 -2.64
CA CYS A 57 13.03 6.81 -4.00
C CYS A 57 14.10 7.50 -4.84
N GLU A 58 14.88 6.70 -5.55
CA GLU A 58 15.89 7.12 -6.53
C GLU A 58 15.80 6.16 -7.72
N TRP A 59 15.82 6.67 -8.95
CA TRP A 59 15.78 5.80 -10.13
C TRP A 59 16.53 6.38 -11.32
N ASP A 60 17.08 5.49 -12.13
CA ASP A 60 17.66 5.75 -13.44
C ASP A 60 17.25 4.61 -14.39
N PHE A 61 16.16 4.82 -15.12
CA PHE A 61 15.63 3.82 -16.04
C PHE A 61 16.55 3.55 -17.23
N SER A 62 17.45 4.48 -17.58
CA SER A 62 18.44 4.24 -18.64
C SER A 62 19.47 3.18 -18.23
N LYS A 63 19.71 3.05 -16.93
CA LYS A 63 20.57 2.03 -16.32
C LYS A 63 19.79 0.82 -15.76
N GLY A 64 18.46 0.89 -15.75
CA GLY A 64 17.63 -0.12 -15.11
C GLY A 64 17.72 -0.14 -13.59
N GLU A 65 18.06 1.00 -12.98
CA GLU A 65 18.21 1.12 -11.53
C GLU A 65 16.97 1.78 -10.90
N ALA A 66 16.48 1.19 -9.81
CA ALA A 66 15.46 1.78 -8.95
C ALA A 66 15.69 1.34 -7.51
N ARG A 67 15.82 2.31 -6.60
CA ARG A 67 15.95 2.08 -5.16
C ARG A 67 14.79 2.75 -4.45
N TRP A 68 14.26 2.05 -3.45
CA TRP A 68 13.16 2.53 -2.63
C TRP A 68 13.52 2.35 -1.16
N PHE A 69 13.27 3.40 -0.37
CA PHE A 69 13.52 3.43 1.07
C PHE A 69 14.97 3.06 1.44
N SER A 70 15.93 3.61 0.70
CA SER A 70 17.37 3.37 0.91
C SER A 70 17.76 3.69 2.36
N GLY A 71 18.55 2.78 2.95
CA GLY A 71 18.97 2.87 4.36
C GLY A 71 17.94 2.37 5.38
N ALA A 72 16.68 2.15 4.98
CA ALA A 72 15.68 1.65 5.91
C ALA A 72 15.94 0.20 6.33
N LYS A 73 15.40 -0.16 7.50
CA LYS A 73 15.39 -1.54 8.00
C LYS A 73 14.01 -1.87 8.52
N LEU A 74 13.52 -3.05 8.16
CA LEU A 74 12.29 -3.64 8.68
C LEU A 74 12.42 -5.15 8.68
N ASN A 75 11.59 -5.82 9.48
CA ASN A 75 11.38 -7.25 9.40
C ASN A 75 9.96 -7.56 8.88
N VAL A 76 9.88 -8.47 7.91
CA VAL A 76 8.60 -8.88 7.30
C VAL A 76 7.71 -9.61 8.30
N THR A 77 8.25 -10.46 9.17
CA THR A 77 7.45 -11.18 10.18
C THR A 77 6.84 -10.19 11.15
N THR A 78 7.61 -9.17 11.58
CA THR A 78 7.08 -8.12 12.46
C THR A 78 5.87 -7.41 11.87
N ASN A 79 5.89 -7.16 10.56
CA ASN A 79 4.79 -6.49 9.87
C ASN A 79 3.59 -7.40 9.58
N CYS A 80 3.82 -8.70 9.36
CA CYS A 80 2.77 -9.65 8.99
C CYS A 80 2.17 -10.40 10.19
N ILE A 81 2.92 -10.53 11.29
CA ILE A 81 2.59 -11.38 12.45
C ILE A 81 2.75 -10.56 13.73
N ASP A 82 3.98 -10.23 14.14
CA ASP A 82 4.29 -9.84 15.52
C ASP A 82 3.50 -8.60 15.97
N ARG A 83 3.41 -7.56 15.12
CA ARG A 83 2.69 -6.32 15.47
C ARG A 83 1.18 -6.51 15.68
N HIS A 84 0.61 -7.62 15.17
CA HIS A 84 -0.81 -7.91 15.28
C HIS A 84 -1.14 -8.70 16.54
N LEU A 85 -0.20 -9.46 17.10
CA LEU A 85 -0.42 -10.39 18.22
C LEU A 85 -1.00 -9.70 19.47
N THR A 86 -0.56 -8.47 19.77
CA THR A 86 -1.02 -7.72 20.96
C THR A 86 -2.52 -7.40 20.96
N HIS A 87 -3.13 -7.22 19.78
CA HIS A 87 -4.52 -6.80 19.66
C HIS A 87 -5.42 -7.83 18.96
N ARG A 88 -4.82 -8.78 18.25
CA ARG A 88 -5.50 -9.74 17.36
C ARG A 88 -4.90 -11.15 17.48
N GLY A 89 -4.29 -11.48 18.61
CA GLY A 89 -3.61 -12.78 18.81
C GLY A 89 -4.52 -13.99 18.60
N ASP A 90 -5.80 -13.88 18.97
CA ASP A 90 -6.80 -14.95 18.79
C ASP A 90 -7.54 -14.88 17.45
N GLN A 91 -7.23 -13.90 16.60
CA GLN A 91 -7.86 -13.75 15.29
C GLN A 91 -7.23 -14.73 14.30
N THR A 92 -8.05 -15.56 13.65
CA THR A 92 -7.60 -16.46 12.57
C THR A 92 -6.87 -15.68 11.47
N ALA A 93 -5.58 -15.97 11.28
CA ALA A 93 -4.76 -15.37 10.23
C ALA A 93 -4.80 -16.16 8.91
N ILE A 94 -4.89 -17.49 8.99
CA ILE A 94 -4.93 -18.40 7.84
C ILE A 94 -6.17 -19.29 7.99
N ILE A 95 -7.05 -19.24 7.00
CA ILE A 95 -8.11 -20.24 6.81
C ILE A 95 -7.53 -21.28 5.87
N TRP A 96 -7.22 -22.47 6.41
CA TRP A 96 -6.72 -23.57 5.60
C TRP A 96 -7.89 -24.46 5.17
N GLU A 97 -8.05 -24.61 3.86
CA GLU A 97 -9.02 -25.49 3.22
C GLU A 97 -8.21 -26.56 2.46
N GLY A 98 -8.32 -27.82 2.89
CA GLY A 98 -7.69 -28.95 2.23
C GLY A 98 -8.63 -29.61 1.22
N ASP A 99 -8.07 -30.38 0.29
CA ASP A 99 -8.84 -31.17 -0.67
C ASP A 99 -9.37 -32.48 -0.04
N GLU A 100 -10.50 -32.99 -0.55
CA GLU A 100 -10.93 -34.41 -0.44
C GLU A 100 -10.55 -35.19 -1.72
#